data_AF-A0A2V9ZNM8-F1
#
_entry.id   AF-A0A2V9ZNM8-F1
#
_cell.length_a   1.000
_cell.length_b   1.000
_cell.length_c   1.000
_cell.angle_alpha   90.00
_cell.angle_beta   90.00
_cell.angle_gamma   90.00
#
_symmetry.space_group_name_H-M   'P 1'
#
loop_
_entity.id
_entity.type
_entity.pdbx_description
1 polymer ?
#
loop_
_entity_poly.entity_id
_entity_poly.type
_entity_poly.pdbx_seq_one_letter_code
_entity_poly.pdbx_strand_id
1 'polypeptide(L)'
;LLDIFVTNITDDYMREGNFLWHNNGNLTFTDVARETGTYDTGWGWAGKFFDYDNDGWLDLYVVNGWVSGGKQSYVPDIFAMIIKPRVDFADVRNWPPIGNKSLSGHQKKRLFHNENGHLFKDDAARHGLDSTRDGRGVAVADFDNDGRLDLFVTNADDEPYLYRNTLPTGAHWMGFLLEGTKSNRSAIGAQVRLTANGKTYLRYVNGGNGFASQSTTRVHFGLSEAKTIDGMEVRWPSGLKQTLPALPVDHWYKLVEGQPTTNLHFWEPKPKQ
;
A
#
# COMPACT_ATOMS: atom_id res chain seq x y z
N LEU A 1 -3.02 -2.80 15.94
CA LEU A 1 -3.80 -3.84 15.25
C LEU A 1 -3.84 -3.48 13.77
N LEU A 2 -4.37 -4.34 12.89
CA LEU A 2 -4.37 -4.04 11.45
C LEU A 2 -5.63 -3.26 11.07
N ASP A 3 -5.42 -2.10 10.45
CA ASP A 3 -6.46 -1.29 9.83
C ASP A 3 -6.64 -1.70 8.37
N ILE A 4 -7.82 -1.43 7.80
CA ILE A 4 -8.17 -1.83 6.43
C ILE A 4 -8.51 -0.58 5.62
N PHE A 5 -7.87 -0.42 4.47
CA PHE A 5 -8.23 0.63 3.53
C PHE A 5 -8.96 0.01 2.32
N VAL A 6 -10.10 0.61 1.96
CA VAL A 6 -10.91 0.22 0.80
C VAL A 6 -11.01 1.41 -0.14
N THR A 7 -10.47 1.23 -1.35
CA THR A 7 -10.61 2.20 -2.43
C THR A 7 -12.00 2.11 -3.06
N ASN A 8 -12.61 3.26 -3.32
CA ASN A 8 -13.87 3.41 -4.04
C ASN A 8 -13.71 4.43 -5.19
N ILE A 9 -14.83 4.74 -5.85
CA ILE A 9 -14.91 5.79 -6.86
C ILE A 9 -15.24 7.10 -6.16
N THR A 10 -14.22 7.93 -6.05
CA THR A 10 -14.28 9.25 -5.42
C THR A 10 -14.05 10.31 -6.48
N ASP A 11 -15.07 10.58 -7.29
CA ASP A 11 -15.03 11.62 -8.31
C ASP A 11 -15.93 12.79 -7.88
N ASP A 12 -15.72 13.98 -8.45
CA ASP A 12 -16.50 15.21 -8.17
C ASP A 12 -18.01 15.00 -8.31
N TYR A 13 -18.39 14.03 -9.13
CA TYR A 13 -19.76 13.73 -9.51
C TYR A 13 -20.32 12.44 -8.91
N MET A 14 -19.45 11.51 -8.52
CA MET A 14 -19.79 10.23 -7.90
C MET A 14 -18.95 10.12 -6.64
N ARG A 15 -19.48 10.63 -5.53
CA ARG A 15 -18.75 10.67 -4.24
C ARG A 15 -19.11 9.47 -3.37
N GLU A 16 -18.64 8.30 -3.78
CA GLU A 16 -18.53 7.18 -2.84
C GLU A 16 -17.13 7.18 -2.24
N GLY A 17 -17.02 7.73 -1.03
CA GLY A 17 -15.77 7.82 -0.28
C GLY A 17 -14.99 6.53 -0.18
N ASN A 18 -13.67 6.63 -0.15
CA ASN A 18 -12.85 5.55 0.37
C ASN A 18 -13.19 5.31 1.85
N PHE A 19 -12.94 4.10 2.32
CA PHE A 19 -13.04 3.76 3.74
C PHE A 19 -11.67 3.48 4.31
N LEU A 20 -11.40 4.02 5.49
CA LEU A 20 -10.25 3.65 6.32
C LEU A 20 -10.81 3.09 7.62
N TRP A 21 -10.95 1.78 7.66
CA TRP A 21 -11.48 1.05 8.80
C TRP A 21 -10.40 0.89 9.86
N HIS A 22 -10.45 1.74 10.88
CA HIS A 22 -9.63 1.62 12.07
C HIS A 22 -10.10 0.46 12.95
N ASN A 23 -9.19 -0.41 13.35
CA ASN A 23 -9.49 -1.57 14.18
C ASN A 23 -9.50 -1.20 15.67
N ASN A 24 -10.69 -1.21 16.27
CA ASN A 24 -10.90 -0.82 17.67
C ASN A 24 -10.39 -1.86 18.69
N GLY A 25 -9.87 -3.01 18.24
CA GLY A 25 -9.32 -4.06 19.10
C GLY A 25 -10.32 -4.93 19.84
N ASN A 26 -11.61 -4.76 19.53
CA ASN A 26 -12.72 -5.51 20.10
C ASN A 26 -13.58 -6.16 19.00
N LEU A 27 -12.97 -6.52 17.86
CA LEU A 27 -13.63 -7.08 16.67
C LEU A 27 -14.62 -6.13 15.98
N THR A 28 -14.53 -4.83 16.27
CA THR A 28 -15.27 -3.79 15.54
C THR A 28 -14.31 -2.86 14.80
N PHE A 29 -14.85 -2.16 13.80
CA PHE A 29 -14.12 -1.17 13.02
C PHE A 29 -14.89 0.15 12.99
N THR A 30 -14.14 1.25 12.94
CA THR A 30 -14.68 2.60 12.74
C THR A 30 -14.10 3.15 11.44
N ASP A 31 -14.94 3.63 10.52
CA ASP A 31 -14.45 4.38 9.37
C ASP A 31 -13.97 5.75 9.83
N VAL A 32 -12.71 6.07 9.52
CA VAL A 32 -12.07 7.34 9.86
C VAL A 32 -11.56 8.08 8.63
N ALA A 33 -11.92 7.68 7.42
CA ALA A 33 -11.33 8.21 6.19
C ALA A 33 -11.53 9.72 6.01
N ARG A 34 -12.69 10.26 6.42
CA ARG A 34 -12.98 11.70 6.32
C ARG A 34 -12.16 12.50 7.31
N GLU A 35 -12.14 12.04 8.56
CA GLU A 35 -11.50 12.68 9.70
C GLU A 35 -9.98 12.67 9.54
N THR A 36 -9.45 11.63 8.90
CA THR A 36 -8.00 11.44 8.72
C THR A 36 -7.48 11.89 7.36
N GLY A 37 -8.35 12.26 6.41
CA GLY A 37 -7.93 12.85 5.12
C GLY A 37 -7.71 11.87 3.97
N THR A 38 -8.03 10.58 4.13
CA THR A 38 -7.88 9.56 3.07
C THR A 38 -9.14 9.31 2.25
N TYR A 39 -10.19 10.13 2.46
CA TYR A 39 -11.52 9.93 1.88
C TYR A 39 -11.56 10.01 0.35
N ASP A 40 -10.67 10.75 -0.30
CA ASP A 40 -10.74 11.08 -1.73
C ASP A 40 -9.42 10.74 -2.45
N THR A 41 -9.53 9.86 -3.45
CA THR A 41 -8.41 9.41 -4.29
C THR A 41 -8.79 9.30 -5.77
N GLY A 42 -9.91 9.83 -6.24
CA GLY A 42 -10.38 9.56 -7.60
C GLY A 42 -11.02 8.17 -7.77
N TRP A 43 -10.99 7.65 -9.00
CA TRP A 43 -11.41 6.30 -9.34
C TRP A 43 -10.34 5.29 -8.92
N GLY A 44 -10.36 4.89 -7.64
CA GLY A 44 -9.32 4.04 -7.06
C GLY A 44 -9.37 2.60 -7.56
N TRP A 45 -8.19 2.00 -7.78
CA TRP A 45 -8.04 0.60 -8.17
C TRP A 45 -7.23 -0.23 -7.17
N ALA A 46 -6.13 0.33 -6.65
CA ALA A 46 -5.31 -0.35 -5.67
C ALA A 46 -4.69 0.65 -4.69
N GLY A 47 -4.63 0.26 -3.41
CA GLY A 47 -3.92 0.96 -2.35
C GLY A 47 -2.91 0.04 -1.65
N LYS A 48 -1.82 0.61 -1.13
CA LYS A 48 -0.81 -0.12 -0.35
C LYS A 48 -0.37 0.68 0.85
N PHE A 49 -0.49 0.06 2.02
CA PHE A 49 0.22 0.51 3.21
C PHE A 49 1.69 0.11 3.13
N PHE A 50 2.59 1.06 3.38
CA PHE A 50 4.03 0.87 3.47
C PHE A 50 4.66 2.07 4.18
N ASP A 51 5.87 1.89 4.71
CA ASP A 51 6.60 2.94 5.42
C ASP A 51 7.66 3.49 4.46
N TYR A 52 7.42 4.66 3.86
CA TYR A 52 8.31 5.16 2.78
C TYR A 52 9.51 5.93 3.33
N ASP A 53 9.44 6.44 4.55
CA ASP A 53 10.47 7.25 5.19
C ASP A 53 11.17 6.55 6.37
N ASN A 54 10.73 5.33 6.69
CA ASN A 54 11.22 4.48 7.77
C ASN A 54 10.94 5.06 9.18
N ASP A 55 9.94 5.93 9.34
CA ASP A 55 9.60 6.55 10.62
C ASP A 55 8.85 5.61 11.60
N GLY A 56 8.44 4.44 11.09
CA GLY A 56 7.74 3.40 11.83
C GLY A 56 6.23 3.44 11.72
N TRP A 57 5.67 4.46 11.05
CA TRP A 57 4.27 4.56 10.69
C TRP A 57 4.07 4.07 9.25
N LEU A 58 2.90 3.46 8.99
CA LEU A 58 2.56 3.06 7.64
C LEU A 58 1.85 4.21 6.94
N ASP A 59 2.47 4.69 5.87
CA ASP A 59 1.89 5.57 4.87
C ASP A 59 1.03 4.78 3.88
N LEU A 60 0.31 5.48 3.01
CA LEU A 60 -0.62 4.87 2.06
C LEU A 60 -0.44 5.45 0.67
N TYR A 61 -0.09 4.61 -0.31
CA TYR A 61 -0.08 5.01 -1.71
C TYR A 61 -1.27 4.40 -2.46
N VAL A 62 -1.98 5.21 -3.24
CA VAL A 62 -3.19 4.81 -3.97
C VAL A 62 -3.07 5.14 -5.45
N VAL A 63 -3.33 4.14 -6.28
CA VAL A 63 -3.44 4.30 -7.73
C VAL A 63 -4.90 4.39 -8.18
N ASN A 64 -5.12 5.25 -9.17
CA ASN A 64 -6.44 5.63 -9.67
C ASN A 64 -6.42 5.89 -11.19
N GLY A 65 -7.60 6.10 -11.74
CA GLY A 65 -7.81 6.57 -13.11
C GLY A 65 -8.90 5.78 -13.84
N TRP A 66 -9.51 6.41 -14.83
CA TRP A 66 -10.30 5.71 -15.84
C TRP A 66 -10.19 6.53 -17.12
N VAL A 67 -9.14 6.27 -17.90
CA VAL A 67 -8.85 7.00 -19.13
C VAL A 67 -9.54 6.28 -20.28
N SER A 68 -10.70 6.79 -20.71
CA SER A 68 -11.48 6.26 -21.85
C SER A 68 -11.41 7.14 -23.10
N GLY A 69 -10.64 8.22 -23.06
CA GLY A 69 -10.52 9.21 -24.13
C GLY A 69 -9.57 10.34 -23.73
N GLY A 70 -9.76 11.53 -24.30
CA GLY A 70 -9.03 12.74 -23.94
C GLY A 70 -9.40 13.34 -22.58
N LYS A 71 -8.77 14.47 -22.24
CA LYS A 71 -8.84 15.09 -20.90
C LYS A 71 -10.19 15.72 -20.52
N GLN A 72 -11.13 15.85 -21.46
CA GLN A 72 -12.43 16.42 -21.18
C GLN A 72 -13.33 15.40 -20.48
N SER A 73 -14.03 15.79 -19.40
CA SER A 73 -14.97 14.89 -18.73
C SER A 73 -16.26 14.73 -19.54
N TYR A 74 -16.76 13.49 -19.62
CA TYR A 74 -18.06 13.15 -20.20
C TYR A 74 -19.21 13.30 -19.20
N VAL A 75 -18.91 13.44 -17.91
CA VAL A 75 -19.92 13.48 -16.85
C VAL A 75 -20.90 14.66 -16.99
N PRO A 76 -20.50 15.88 -17.40
CA PRO A 76 -21.44 16.97 -17.66
C PRO A 76 -22.49 16.63 -18.73
N ASP A 77 -22.12 15.89 -19.78
CA ASP A 77 -23.04 15.45 -20.83
C ASP A 77 -24.07 14.44 -20.28
N ILE A 78 -23.64 13.53 -19.41
CA ILE A 78 -24.52 12.59 -18.72
C ILE A 78 -25.53 13.35 -17.84
N PHE A 79 -25.08 14.34 -17.05
CA PHE A 79 -26.00 15.15 -16.24
C PHE A 79 -27.00 15.95 -17.08
N ALA A 80 -26.55 16.55 -18.19
CA ALA A 80 -27.42 17.26 -19.11
C ALA A 80 -28.47 16.34 -19.76
N MET A 81 -28.18 15.04 -19.91
CA MET A 81 -29.14 14.04 -20.35
C MET A 81 -30.12 13.66 -19.24
N ILE A 82 -29.66 13.43 -18.01
CA ILE A 82 -30.50 12.98 -16.88
C ILE A 82 -31.64 13.94 -16.57
N ILE A 83 -31.40 15.25 -16.70
CA ILE A 83 -32.43 16.27 -16.43
C ILE A 83 -33.45 16.43 -17.57
N LYS A 84 -33.27 15.75 -18.71
CA LYS A 84 -34.24 15.79 -19.82
C LYS A 84 -35.45 14.89 -19.50
N PRO A 85 -36.68 15.41 -19.62
CA PRO A 85 -37.87 14.60 -19.37
C PRO A 85 -38.00 13.49 -20.41
N ARG A 86 -38.46 12.31 -19.96
CA ARG A 86 -38.82 11.16 -20.82
C ARG A 86 -37.66 10.56 -21.64
N VAL A 87 -36.43 10.62 -21.14
CA VAL A 87 -35.31 9.86 -21.71
C VAL A 87 -35.37 8.43 -21.20
N ASP A 88 -35.35 7.45 -22.10
CA ASP A 88 -35.09 6.06 -21.74
C ASP A 88 -33.58 5.84 -21.64
N PHE A 89 -33.08 5.70 -20.42
CA PHE A 89 -31.66 5.49 -20.14
C PHE A 89 -31.17 4.09 -20.51
N ALA A 90 -32.07 3.11 -20.70
CA ALA A 90 -31.69 1.77 -21.13
C ALA A 90 -31.38 1.72 -22.64
N ASP A 91 -31.88 2.68 -23.41
CA ASP A 91 -31.58 2.80 -24.83
C ASP A 91 -30.32 3.65 -25.06
N VAL A 92 -29.21 2.98 -25.37
CA VAL A 92 -27.91 3.62 -25.66
C VAL A 92 -27.97 4.64 -26.80
N ARG A 93 -28.98 4.60 -27.67
CA ARG A 93 -29.16 5.59 -28.75
C ARG A 93 -29.56 6.97 -28.23
N ASN A 94 -30.11 7.05 -27.01
CA ASN A 94 -30.45 8.31 -26.35
C ASN A 94 -29.26 8.97 -25.66
N TRP A 95 -28.13 8.26 -25.53
CA TRP A 95 -26.94 8.78 -24.86
C TRP A 95 -26.18 9.74 -25.76
N PRO A 96 -25.71 10.89 -25.24
CA PRO A 96 -24.89 11.79 -26.02
C PRO A 96 -23.60 11.08 -26.49
N PRO A 97 -23.09 11.35 -27.70
CA PRO A 97 -21.84 10.75 -28.13
C PRO A 97 -20.70 11.15 -27.18
N ILE A 98 -20.00 10.15 -26.61
CA ILE A 98 -18.83 10.40 -25.75
C ILE A 98 -17.70 11.12 -26.50
N GLY A 99 -17.56 10.86 -27.80
CA GLY A 99 -16.49 11.41 -28.62
C GLY A 99 -15.12 11.07 -28.04
N ASN A 100 -14.27 12.09 -27.87
CA ASN A 100 -12.95 11.96 -27.24
C ASN A 100 -12.94 12.41 -25.77
N LYS A 101 -14.06 12.30 -25.05
CA LYS A 101 -14.14 12.61 -23.62
C LYS A 101 -13.85 11.36 -22.79
N SER A 102 -13.48 11.55 -21.52
CA SER A 102 -13.25 10.48 -20.56
C SER A 102 -14.30 10.50 -19.45
N LEU A 103 -14.62 9.33 -18.88
CA LEU A 103 -15.53 9.23 -17.73
C LEU A 103 -14.92 9.90 -16.49
N SER A 104 -13.87 9.31 -15.91
CA SER A 104 -13.16 9.88 -14.76
C SER A 104 -11.84 10.57 -15.15
N GLY A 105 -11.17 10.05 -16.19
CA GLY A 105 -10.06 10.73 -16.84
C GLY A 105 -8.71 10.57 -16.16
N HIS A 106 -7.89 11.62 -16.25
CA HIS A 106 -6.48 11.67 -15.88
C HIS A 106 -6.31 12.19 -14.45
N GLN A 107 -6.43 11.30 -13.47
CA GLN A 107 -6.37 11.65 -12.05
C GLN A 107 -4.95 11.51 -11.48
N LYS A 108 -4.58 12.42 -10.58
CA LYS A 108 -3.32 12.36 -9.84
C LYS A 108 -3.36 11.23 -8.82
N LYS A 109 -2.33 10.38 -8.79
CA LYS A 109 -2.17 9.38 -7.72
C LYS A 109 -1.92 10.09 -6.38
N ARG A 110 -2.18 9.37 -5.28
CA ARG A 110 -2.07 9.92 -3.92
C ARG A 110 -1.03 9.15 -3.12
N LEU A 111 -0.14 9.86 -2.45
CA LEU A 111 0.75 9.35 -1.41
C LEU A 111 0.36 10.07 -0.13
N PHE A 112 -0.31 9.36 0.74
CA PHE A 112 -0.73 9.84 2.03
C PHE A 112 0.35 9.53 3.06
N HIS A 113 1.10 10.55 3.47
CA HIS A 113 2.03 10.47 4.57
C HIS A 113 1.27 10.43 5.90
N ASN A 114 1.61 9.47 6.76
CA ASN A 114 0.97 9.27 8.05
C ASN A 114 1.61 10.13 9.14
N GLU A 115 0.91 11.15 9.62
CA GLU A 115 1.35 12.00 10.72
C GLU A 115 1.08 11.32 12.07
N ASN A 116 1.92 10.31 12.37
CA ASN A 116 1.99 9.64 13.68
C ASN A 116 0.68 8.96 14.13
N GLY A 117 -0.12 8.48 13.19
CA GLY A 117 -1.40 7.81 13.44
C GLY A 117 -2.56 8.77 13.69
N HIS A 118 -2.39 10.08 13.48
CA HIS A 118 -3.43 11.08 13.68
C HIS A 118 -4.14 11.49 12.40
N LEU A 119 -3.36 11.84 11.38
CA LEU A 119 -3.84 12.39 10.11
C LEU A 119 -2.99 11.84 8.96
N PHE A 120 -3.55 11.89 7.76
CA PHE A 120 -2.85 11.62 6.53
C PHE A 120 -2.79 12.87 5.66
N LYS A 121 -1.61 13.16 5.12
CA LYS A 121 -1.38 14.29 4.22
C LYS A 121 -0.95 13.82 2.85
N ASP A 122 -1.59 14.31 1.79
CA ASP A 122 -1.16 14.00 0.43
C ASP A 122 0.13 14.75 0.08
N ASP A 123 1.22 13.99 -0.02
CA ASP A 123 2.56 14.45 -0.37
C ASP A 123 3.00 13.88 -1.75
N ALA A 124 2.09 13.31 -2.55
CA ALA A 124 2.43 12.69 -3.85
C ALA A 124 3.24 13.59 -4.77
N ALA A 125 2.77 14.83 -4.98
CA ALA A 125 3.41 15.78 -5.90
C ALA A 125 4.81 16.18 -5.42
N ARG A 126 5.01 16.26 -4.11
CA ARG A 126 6.30 16.60 -3.49
C ARG A 126 7.36 15.53 -3.81
N HIS A 127 6.95 14.28 -3.90
CA HIS A 127 7.82 13.13 -4.16
C HIS A 127 7.79 12.66 -5.63
N GLY A 128 7.11 13.39 -6.53
CA GLY A 128 7.02 13.01 -7.95
C GLY A 128 6.18 11.75 -8.20
N LEU A 129 5.26 11.45 -7.28
CA LEU A 129 4.39 10.27 -7.31
C LEU A 129 2.95 10.59 -7.76
N ASP A 130 2.68 11.79 -8.30
CA ASP A 130 1.33 12.26 -8.66
C ASP A 130 0.98 12.07 -10.15
N SER A 131 1.57 11.06 -10.80
CA SER A 131 1.33 10.73 -12.22
C SER A 131 -0.15 10.68 -12.59
N THR A 132 -0.51 11.17 -13.77
CA THR A 132 -1.89 11.13 -14.28
C THR A 132 -2.15 9.99 -15.27
N ARG A 133 -1.24 9.01 -15.35
CA ARG A 133 -1.46 7.78 -16.14
C ARG A 133 -2.58 6.93 -15.53
N ASP A 134 -3.15 6.04 -16.34
CA ASP A 134 -4.29 5.22 -15.93
C ASP A 134 -3.87 4.03 -15.07
N GLY A 135 -3.68 4.25 -13.77
CA GLY A 135 -3.11 3.25 -12.86
C GLY A 135 -4.03 2.05 -12.62
N ARG A 136 -3.46 0.84 -12.49
CA ARG A 136 -4.22 -0.39 -12.19
C ARG A 136 -3.67 -1.13 -10.98
N GLY A 137 -2.39 -1.47 -11.00
CA GLY A 137 -1.73 -2.20 -9.94
C GLY A 137 -0.61 -1.41 -9.30
N VAL A 138 -0.36 -1.66 -8.02
CA VAL A 138 0.85 -1.19 -7.34
C VAL A 138 1.41 -2.29 -6.45
N ALA A 139 2.72 -2.52 -6.57
CA ALA A 139 3.49 -3.43 -5.73
C ALA A 139 4.57 -2.64 -4.98
N VAL A 140 4.78 -3.01 -3.72
CA VAL A 140 5.83 -2.44 -2.86
C VAL A 140 6.94 -3.47 -2.69
N ALA A 141 8.20 -3.05 -2.84
CA ALA A 141 9.37 -3.85 -2.56
C ALA A 141 10.59 -2.95 -2.39
N ASP A 142 11.54 -3.34 -1.55
CA ASP A 142 12.92 -2.81 -1.58
C ASP A 142 13.68 -3.54 -2.70
N PHE A 143 13.68 -3.01 -3.93
CA PHE A 143 14.12 -3.79 -5.10
C PHE A 143 15.64 -3.86 -5.23
N ASP A 144 16.35 -2.83 -4.74
CA ASP A 144 17.81 -2.76 -4.77
C ASP A 144 18.46 -3.12 -3.42
N ASN A 145 17.65 -3.47 -2.42
CA ASN A 145 18.05 -3.91 -1.09
C ASN A 145 18.78 -2.84 -0.28
N ASP A 146 18.38 -1.57 -0.45
CA ASP A 146 18.95 -0.43 0.25
C ASP A 146 18.19 -0.03 1.52
N GLY A 147 17.09 -0.75 1.83
CA GLY A 147 16.30 -0.56 3.03
C GLY A 147 15.18 0.45 2.92
N ARG A 148 15.08 1.15 1.79
CA ARG A 148 13.95 2.03 1.47
C ARG A 148 12.98 1.26 0.57
N LEU A 149 11.70 1.34 0.89
CA LEU A 149 10.68 0.67 0.08
C LEU A 149 10.39 1.48 -1.19
N ASP A 150 10.40 0.79 -2.33
CA ASP A 150 10.09 1.31 -3.66
C ASP A 150 8.69 0.91 -4.12
N LEU A 151 8.23 1.55 -5.21
CA LEU A 151 6.93 1.29 -5.81
C LEU A 151 7.07 0.86 -7.27
N PHE A 152 6.37 -0.21 -7.66
CA PHE A 152 6.15 -0.56 -9.06
C PHE A 152 4.67 -0.40 -9.40
N VAL A 153 4.35 0.47 -10.35
CA VAL A 153 2.99 0.83 -10.77
C VAL A 153 2.75 0.38 -12.20
N THR A 154 1.67 -0.36 -12.42
CA THR A 154 1.20 -0.71 -13.76
C THR A 154 0.11 0.25 -14.21
N ASN A 155 0.17 0.63 -15.49
CA ASN A 155 -0.80 1.52 -16.12
C ASN A 155 -1.52 0.77 -17.25
N ALA A 156 -2.80 1.03 -17.45
CA ALA A 156 -3.56 0.51 -18.57
C ALA A 156 -3.15 1.22 -19.86
N ASP A 157 -2.94 0.44 -20.93
CA ASP A 157 -2.55 0.90 -22.27
C ASP A 157 -1.34 1.85 -22.29
N ASP A 158 -0.43 1.69 -21.32
CA ASP A 158 0.70 2.59 -21.14
C ASP A 158 1.87 1.88 -20.44
N GLU A 159 3.05 2.51 -20.42
CA GLU A 159 4.24 1.96 -19.77
C GLU A 159 4.07 1.89 -18.24
N PRO A 160 4.64 0.87 -17.57
CA PRO A 160 4.70 0.84 -16.12
C PRO A 160 5.77 1.81 -15.59
N TYR A 161 5.68 2.15 -14.30
CA TYR A 161 6.69 2.93 -13.60
C TYR A 161 7.30 2.16 -12.43
N LEU A 162 8.63 2.20 -12.35
CA LEU A 162 9.40 1.85 -11.16
C LEU A 162 9.87 3.15 -10.50
N TYR A 163 9.33 3.45 -9.32
CA TYR A 163 9.76 4.57 -8.51
C TYR A 163 10.78 4.07 -7.49
N ARG A 164 12.03 4.47 -7.69
CA ARG A 164 13.10 4.23 -6.72
C ARG A 164 13.04 5.28 -5.62
N ASN A 165 12.99 4.84 -4.37
CA ASN A 165 12.99 5.70 -3.21
C ASN A 165 14.41 6.12 -2.84
N THR A 166 14.68 7.43 -2.98
CA THR A 166 15.99 8.01 -2.67
C THR A 166 15.94 8.98 -1.49
N LEU A 167 14.89 8.92 -0.65
CA LEU A 167 14.71 9.85 0.45
C LEU A 167 15.79 9.63 1.54
N PRO A 168 16.63 10.63 1.86
CA PRO A 168 17.69 10.49 2.84
C PRO A 168 17.17 10.80 4.25
N THR A 169 16.47 9.85 4.87
CA THR A 169 15.82 10.09 6.17
C THR A 169 16.77 9.92 7.36
N GLY A 170 17.81 9.10 7.20
CA GLY A 170 18.68 8.70 8.31
C GLY A 170 18.02 7.71 9.28
N ALA A 171 16.75 7.36 9.04
CA ALA A 171 16.01 6.41 9.84
C ALA A 171 16.48 4.98 9.56
N HIS A 172 16.50 4.19 10.62
CA HIS A 172 16.85 2.78 10.61
C HIS A 172 15.68 1.91 10.17
N TRP A 173 15.99 0.71 9.69
CA TRP A 173 15.00 -0.25 9.23
C TRP A 173 15.41 -1.67 9.56
N MET A 174 14.51 -2.63 9.39
CA MET A 174 14.85 -4.05 9.46
C MET A 174 13.91 -4.88 8.59
N GLY A 175 14.47 -5.88 7.93
CA GLY A 175 13.74 -6.71 6.98
C GLY A 175 13.86 -8.20 7.25
N PHE A 176 12.79 -8.96 6.96
CA PHE A 176 12.75 -10.42 7.14
C PHE A 176 12.16 -11.15 5.93
N LEU A 177 12.84 -12.19 5.48
CA LEU A 177 12.30 -13.25 4.63
C LEU A 177 11.98 -14.47 5.50
N LEU A 178 10.70 -14.86 5.55
CA LEU A 178 10.25 -16.04 6.28
C LEU A 178 10.06 -17.23 5.34
N GLU A 179 10.53 -18.40 5.77
CA GLU A 179 10.37 -19.66 5.05
C GLU A 179 9.70 -20.71 5.94
N GLY A 180 8.50 -21.14 5.55
CA GLY A 180 7.77 -22.22 6.23
C GLY A 180 8.36 -23.60 5.93
N THR A 181 8.30 -24.48 6.93
CA THR A 181 8.70 -25.90 6.84
C THR A 181 7.55 -26.82 7.18
N LYS A 182 6.75 -26.46 8.19
CA LYS A 182 5.48 -27.10 8.55
C LYS A 182 4.29 -26.30 8.02
N SER A 183 4.39 -24.97 8.09
CA SER A 183 3.53 -24.00 7.42
C SER A 183 3.77 -24.01 5.91
N ASN A 184 2.92 -23.30 5.16
CA ASN A 184 3.17 -23.10 3.73
C ASN A 184 4.54 -22.44 3.50
N ARG A 185 5.22 -22.83 2.40
CA ARG A 185 6.63 -22.48 2.15
C ARG A 185 6.90 -20.98 2.14
N SER A 186 5.96 -20.21 1.61
CA SER A 186 6.02 -18.73 1.54
C SER A 186 5.65 -18.05 2.86
N ALA A 187 5.36 -18.80 3.92
CA ALA A 187 4.96 -18.32 5.24
C ALA A 187 3.72 -17.40 5.23
N ILE A 188 2.86 -17.46 4.21
CA ILE A 188 1.65 -16.65 4.11
C ILE A 188 0.79 -16.85 5.37
N GLY A 189 0.39 -15.75 6.00
CA GLY A 189 -0.36 -15.74 7.26
C GLY A 189 0.50 -15.73 8.52
N ALA A 190 1.84 -15.80 8.40
CA ALA A 190 2.73 -15.60 9.54
C ALA A 190 2.60 -14.17 10.08
N GLN A 191 2.58 -14.03 11.40
CA GLN A 191 2.51 -12.76 12.11
C GLN A 191 3.87 -12.46 12.72
N VAL A 192 4.38 -11.26 12.49
CA VAL A 192 5.68 -10.81 13.00
C VAL A 192 5.46 -9.63 13.91
N ARG A 193 5.76 -9.80 15.19
CA ARG A 193 5.70 -8.75 16.20
C ARG A 193 7.11 -8.38 16.62
N LEU A 194 7.49 -7.12 16.42
CA LEU A 194 8.83 -6.61 16.70
C LEU A 194 8.71 -5.47 17.71
N THR A 195 9.59 -5.43 18.70
CA THR A 195 9.68 -4.33 19.66
C THR A 195 11.03 -3.63 19.50
N ALA A 196 11.02 -2.31 19.40
CA ALA A 196 12.22 -1.49 19.34
C ALA A 196 11.93 -0.10 19.94
N ASN A 197 12.84 0.41 20.78
CA ASN A 197 12.75 1.74 21.38
C ASN A 197 11.40 2.00 22.06
N GLY A 198 10.86 1.00 22.76
CA GLY A 198 9.57 1.07 23.45
C GLY A 198 8.32 1.03 22.55
N LYS A 199 8.47 0.98 21.22
CA LYS A 199 7.37 0.78 20.27
C LYS A 199 7.21 -0.69 19.92
N THR A 200 5.97 -1.13 19.69
CA THR A 200 5.67 -2.48 19.20
C THR A 200 5.03 -2.40 17.82
N TYR A 201 5.65 -3.08 16.87
CA TYR A 201 5.24 -3.17 15.48
C TYR A 201 4.62 -4.53 15.21
N LEU A 202 3.63 -4.56 14.33
CA LEU A 202 3.00 -5.79 13.87
C LEU A 202 2.92 -5.78 12.36
N ARG A 203 3.36 -6.86 11.73
CA ARG A 203 3.28 -7.11 10.29
C ARG A 203 2.86 -8.55 10.02
N TYR A 204 2.39 -8.78 8.81
CA TYR A 204 1.94 -10.08 8.34
C TYR A 204 2.60 -10.39 7.00
N VAL A 205 2.90 -11.66 6.78
CA VAL A 205 3.24 -12.12 5.42
C VAL A 205 1.94 -12.31 4.64
N ASN A 206 1.71 -11.45 3.66
CA ASN A 206 0.49 -11.43 2.87
C ASN A 206 0.66 -12.21 1.55
N GLY A 207 -0.42 -12.87 1.11
CA GLY A 207 -0.51 -13.52 -0.20
C GLY A 207 -1.74 -13.01 -0.95
N GLY A 208 -1.55 -12.07 -1.86
CA GLY A 208 -2.59 -11.29 -2.54
C GLY A 208 -2.96 -10.04 -1.74
N ASN A 209 -2.42 -8.88 -2.09
CA ASN A 209 -2.68 -7.63 -1.37
C ASN A 209 -3.01 -6.40 -2.26
N GLY A 210 -3.48 -6.61 -3.49
CA GLY A 210 -4.14 -5.55 -4.27
C GLY A 210 -4.66 -5.99 -5.63
N PHE A 211 -5.41 -5.10 -6.26
CA PHE A 211 -5.92 -5.31 -7.61
C PHE A 211 -4.75 -5.44 -8.60
N ALA A 212 -4.76 -6.51 -9.40
CA ALA A 212 -3.76 -6.81 -10.42
C ALA A 212 -2.29 -6.68 -9.96
N SER A 213 -2.00 -6.88 -8.65
CA SER A 213 -0.68 -6.62 -8.07
C SER A 213 -0.45 -7.42 -6.79
N GLN A 214 0.83 -7.65 -6.47
CA GLN A 214 1.27 -8.30 -5.24
C GLN A 214 2.59 -7.66 -4.80
N SER A 215 2.63 -7.13 -3.57
CA SER A 215 3.89 -6.69 -2.96
C SER A 215 4.81 -7.87 -2.62
N THR A 216 6.07 -7.57 -2.35
CA THR A 216 7.01 -8.57 -1.81
C THR A 216 6.43 -9.30 -0.59
N THR A 217 6.76 -10.58 -0.43
CA THR A 217 6.42 -11.35 0.79
C THR A 217 7.38 -11.07 1.94
N ARG A 218 8.46 -10.32 1.67
CA ARG A 218 9.38 -9.85 2.68
C ARG A 218 8.67 -8.87 3.62
N VAL A 219 8.91 -9.03 4.90
CA VAL A 219 8.37 -8.15 5.93
C VAL A 219 9.40 -7.06 6.21
N HIS A 220 8.96 -5.81 6.24
CA HIS A 220 9.81 -4.65 6.50
C HIS A 220 9.24 -3.82 7.67
N PHE A 221 10.15 -3.25 8.44
CA PHE A 221 9.88 -2.34 9.55
C PHE A 221 10.77 -1.11 9.41
N GLY A 222 10.18 0.09 9.31
CA GLY A 222 10.88 1.32 9.67
C GLY A 222 10.97 1.45 11.18
N LEU A 223 12.13 1.86 11.66
CA LEU A 223 12.50 1.85 13.07
C LEU A 223 12.93 3.23 13.57
N SER A 224 12.82 4.28 12.74
CA SER A 224 13.21 5.64 13.08
C SER A 224 14.63 5.66 13.69
N GLU A 225 14.84 6.21 14.87
CA GLU A 225 16.15 6.34 15.51
C GLU A 225 16.65 5.05 16.22
N ALA A 226 15.91 3.93 16.17
CA ALA A 226 16.29 2.73 16.90
C ALA A 226 17.47 2.00 16.24
N LYS A 227 18.55 1.78 16.99
CA LYS A 227 19.79 1.12 16.50
C LYS A 227 19.81 -0.40 16.67
N THR A 228 18.90 -0.91 17.49
CA THR A 228 18.71 -2.35 17.75
C THR A 228 17.24 -2.60 18.01
N ILE A 229 16.80 -3.83 17.76
CA ILE A 229 15.50 -4.29 18.27
C ILE A 229 15.66 -4.84 19.68
N ASP A 230 14.62 -4.69 20.50
CA ASP A 230 14.56 -5.25 21.86
C ASP A 230 14.20 -6.74 21.81
N GLY A 231 13.42 -7.14 20.80
CA GLY A 231 13.07 -8.53 20.54
C GLY A 231 12.00 -8.67 19.46
N MET A 232 11.81 -9.90 18.99
CA MET A 232 10.80 -10.23 17.99
C MET A 232 10.16 -11.59 18.24
N GLU A 233 8.86 -11.72 17.97
CA GLU A 233 8.11 -12.98 17.94
C GLU A 233 7.53 -13.19 16.53
N VAL A 234 7.78 -14.37 15.96
CA VAL A 234 7.07 -14.87 14.78
C VAL A 234 6.07 -15.92 15.23
N ARG A 235 4.78 -15.67 14.96
CA ARG A 235 3.72 -16.68 15.07
C ARG A 235 3.43 -17.25 13.68
N TRP A 236 3.81 -18.50 13.47
CA TRP A 236 3.65 -19.19 12.20
C TRP A 236 2.21 -19.70 12.00
N PRO A 237 1.77 -19.90 10.74
CA PRO A 237 0.48 -20.52 10.43
C PRO A 237 0.29 -21.89 11.09
N SER A 238 1.36 -22.65 11.30
CA SER A 238 1.34 -23.95 12.00
C SER A 238 1.00 -23.85 13.49
N GLY A 239 0.93 -22.63 14.05
CA GLY A 239 0.77 -22.35 15.47
C GLY A 239 2.09 -22.27 16.24
N LEU A 240 3.23 -22.62 15.62
CA LEU A 240 4.54 -22.45 16.24
C LEU A 240 4.80 -20.98 16.55
N LYS A 241 5.41 -20.73 17.71
CA LYS A 241 5.99 -19.43 18.06
C LYS A 241 7.51 -19.54 18.09
N GLN A 242 8.19 -18.63 17.40
CA GLN A 242 9.64 -18.51 17.46
C GLN A 242 10.01 -17.08 17.89
N THR A 243 10.89 -16.98 18.88
CA THR A 243 11.37 -15.71 19.40
C THR A 243 12.82 -15.48 18.97
N LEU A 244 13.13 -14.21 18.74
CA LEU A 244 14.48 -13.76 18.41
C LEU A 244 14.98 -12.80 19.50
N PRO A 245 16.28 -12.87 19.81
CA PRO A 245 16.92 -11.91 20.70
C PRO A 245 17.07 -10.54 20.03
N ALA A 246 17.72 -9.61 20.73
CA ALA A 246 18.16 -8.35 20.14
C ALA A 246 19.07 -8.60 18.92
N LEU A 247 18.85 -7.81 17.87
CA LEU A 247 19.57 -7.87 16.59
C LEU A 247 19.90 -6.45 16.11
N PRO A 248 21.03 -6.26 15.40
CA PRO A 248 21.35 -4.98 14.78
C PRO A 248 20.36 -4.65 13.65
N VAL A 249 20.02 -3.38 13.52
CA VAL A 249 19.16 -2.86 12.45
C VAL A 249 19.94 -2.70 11.13
N ASP A 250 19.25 -2.24 10.08
CA ASP A 250 19.76 -1.98 8.73
C ASP A 250 20.19 -3.23 7.97
N HIS A 251 19.50 -4.33 8.24
CA HIS A 251 19.78 -5.63 7.64
C HIS A 251 18.51 -6.40 7.26
N TRP A 252 18.68 -7.21 6.22
CA TRP A 252 17.76 -8.27 5.85
C TRP A 252 18.15 -9.58 6.55
N TYR A 253 17.17 -10.29 7.11
CA TYR A 253 17.33 -11.59 7.76
C TYR A 253 16.48 -12.65 7.09
N LYS A 254 16.97 -13.89 7.04
CA LYS A 254 16.16 -15.05 6.64
C LYS A 254 15.87 -15.91 7.85
N LEU A 255 14.59 -16.20 8.09
CA LEU A 255 14.14 -17.08 9.16
C LEU A 255 13.43 -18.31 8.59
N VAL A 256 13.80 -19.47 9.12
CA VAL A 256 13.22 -20.74 8.74
C VAL A 256 12.42 -21.29 9.92
N GLU A 257 11.18 -21.69 9.65
CA GLU A 257 10.28 -22.23 10.67
C GLU A 257 10.88 -23.44 11.38
N GLY A 258 10.88 -23.40 12.72
CA GLY A 258 11.41 -24.44 13.60
C GLY A 258 12.93 -24.45 13.77
N GLN A 259 13.68 -23.65 13.01
CA GLN A 259 15.14 -23.57 13.17
C GLN A 259 15.54 -22.71 14.38
N PRO A 260 16.68 -23.00 15.04
CA PRO A 260 17.22 -22.17 16.10
C PRO A 260 17.45 -20.72 15.63
N THR A 261 17.17 -19.76 16.50
CA THR A 261 17.37 -18.32 16.24
C THR A 261 18.71 -17.80 16.76
N THR A 262 19.60 -18.71 17.20
CA THR A 262 20.98 -18.41 17.58
C THR A 262 21.84 -18.36 16.33
N ASN A 263 22.63 -17.28 16.16
CA ASN A 263 23.52 -17.04 15.01
C ASN A 263 22.81 -16.87 13.66
N LEU A 264 21.77 -16.03 13.63
CA LEU A 264 21.16 -15.61 12.37
C LEU A 264 22.17 -14.78 11.56
N HIS A 265 22.51 -15.28 10.37
CA HIS A 265 23.35 -14.56 9.43
C HIS A 265 22.54 -13.50 8.68
N PHE A 266 23.19 -12.40 8.33
CA PHE A 266 22.63 -11.44 7.38
C PHE A 266 22.31 -12.15 6.08
N TRP A 267 21.06 -12.01 5.65
CA TRP A 267 20.65 -12.44 4.33
C TRP A 267 20.74 -11.23 3.43
N GLU A 268 21.92 -11.01 2.85
CA GLU A 268 22.05 -10.08 1.75
C GLU A 268 21.57 -10.78 0.47
N PRO A 269 20.45 -10.33 -0.13
CA PRO A 269 20.09 -10.80 -1.45
C PRO A 269 21.14 -10.17 -2.38
N LYS A 270 22.20 -10.91 -2.71
CA LYS A 270 23.20 -10.42 -3.66
C LYS A 270 22.45 -9.90 -4.88
N PRO A 271 22.69 -8.65 -5.33
CA PRO A 271 22.18 -8.22 -6.62
C PRO A 271 22.68 -9.24 -7.64
N LYS A 272 21.77 -9.88 -8.37
CA LYS A 272 22.19 -10.65 -9.54
C LYS A 272 22.82 -9.64 -10.49
N GLN A 273 24.13 -9.77 -10.71
CA GLN A 273 24.84 -9.12 -11.81
C GLN A 273 24.20 -9.51 -13.14
#